data_AF-A0A178JDJ9-F1
#
_entry.id   AF-A0A178JDJ9-F1
#
_cell.length_a   1.000
_cell.length_b   1.000
_cell.length_c   1.000
_cell.angle_alpha   90.00
_cell.angle_beta   90.00
_cell.angle_gamma   90.00
#
_symmetry.space_group_name_H-M   'P 1'
#
loop_
_entity.id
_entity.type
_entity.pdbx_description
1 polymer ?
#
loop_
_entity_poly.entity_id
_entity_poly.type
_entity_poly.pdbx_seq_one_letter_code
_entity_poly.pdbx_strand_id
1 'polypeptide(L)'
;MKSYMIVLIAALAFPVSANVISTPAKPIIGINAGEVGKRVCYYQDKAYSDGAIVQIDEYYMICAAANDYELNGALKWHSIDQYQAEQPANKEQSGKPVKRYSVN
;
A
#
# COMPACT_ATOMS: atom_id res chain seq x y z
N MET A 1 35.64 59.30 -31.78
CA MET A 1 36.03 58.07 -31.04
C MET A 1 35.01 57.67 -29.97
N LYS A 2 34.58 58.58 -29.07
CA LYS A 2 33.60 58.27 -28.01
C LYS A 2 32.21 57.83 -28.50
N SER A 3 31.71 58.40 -29.60
CA SER A 3 30.38 58.07 -30.15
C SER A 3 30.33 56.67 -30.79
N TYR A 4 31.43 56.20 -31.37
CA TYR A 4 31.51 54.85 -31.96
C TYR A 4 31.50 53.75 -30.90
N MET A 5 32.05 54.02 -29.72
CA MET A 5 31.99 53.11 -28.57
C MET A 5 30.56 52.85 -28.10
N ILE A 6 29.70 53.87 -28.10
CA ILE A 6 28.29 53.73 -27.67
C ILE A 6 27.50 52.87 -28.66
N VAL A 7 27.73 53.05 -29.97
CA VAL A 7 27.08 52.26 -31.02
C VAL A 7 27.50 50.79 -30.97
N LEU A 8 28.77 50.50 -30.66
CA LEU A 8 29.27 49.13 -30.54
C LEU A 8 28.66 48.38 -29.34
N ILE A 9 28.46 49.08 -28.21
CA ILE A 9 27.87 48.49 -27.00
C ILE A 9 26.38 48.18 -27.23
N ALA A 10 25.66 49.03 -27.94
CA ALA A 10 24.24 48.80 -28.24
C ALA A 10 24.02 47.59 -29.17
N ALA A 11 24.96 47.29 -30.06
CA ALA A 11 24.86 46.16 -30.99
C ALA A 11 25.01 44.77 -30.33
N LEU A 12 25.51 44.70 -29.10
CA LEU A 12 25.73 43.44 -28.37
C LEU A 12 24.59 43.05 -27.42
N ALA A 13 23.53 43.86 -27.34
CA ALA A 13 22.37 43.59 -26.48
C ALA A 13 21.40 42.60 -27.16
N PHE A 14 21.67 41.30 -27.06
CA PHE A 14 20.72 40.27 -27.45
C PHE A 14 19.74 39.97 -26.30
N PRO A 15 18.42 39.87 -26.56
CA PRO A 15 17.46 39.48 -25.54
C PRO A 15 17.64 38.01 -25.17
N VAL A 16 17.87 37.72 -23.89
CA VAL A 16 17.84 36.36 -23.34
C VAL A 16 16.37 35.97 -23.12
N SER A 17 15.88 35.01 -23.88
CA SER A 17 14.55 34.42 -23.66
C SER A 17 14.67 33.23 -22.71
N ALA A 18 14.02 33.31 -21.56
CA ALA A 18 13.96 32.21 -20.60
C ALA A 18 12.83 31.25 -20.96
N ASN A 19 13.15 29.96 -21.07
CA ASN A 19 12.16 28.92 -21.33
C ASN A 19 11.44 28.58 -20.01
N VAL A 20 10.16 28.94 -19.90
CA VAL A 20 9.38 28.71 -18.68
C VAL A 20 8.57 27.41 -18.82
N ILE A 21 8.95 26.39 -18.06
CA ILE A 21 8.18 25.15 -17.97
C ILE A 21 7.13 25.34 -16.89
N SER A 22 5.89 25.59 -17.30
CA SER A 22 4.75 25.69 -16.39
C SER A 22 4.25 24.28 -16.04
N THR A 23 4.49 23.84 -14.81
CA THR A 23 3.85 22.63 -14.29
C THR A 23 2.37 22.91 -14.00
N PRO A 24 1.44 21.99 -14.31
CA PRO A 24 0.03 22.17 -14.03
C PRO A 24 -0.22 22.52 -12.56
N ALA A 25 -0.97 23.59 -12.30
CA ALA A 25 -1.24 24.10 -10.95
C ALA A 25 -2.13 23.19 -10.08
N LYS A 26 -2.61 22.06 -10.62
CA LYS A 26 -3.53 21.15 -9.93
C LYS A 26 -2.95 19.74 -9.92
N PRO A 27 -2.71 19.15 -8.73
CA PRO A 27 -2.28 17.77 -8.65
C PRO A 27 -3.40 16.85 -9.15
N ILE A 28 -3.05 15.88 -9.99
CA ILE A 28 -3.95 14.79 -10.39
C ILE A 28 -3.88 13.74 -9.28
N ILE A 29 -4.96 13.62 -8.50
CA ILE A 29 -5.09 12.59 -7.46
C ILE A 29 -5.75 11.38 -8.11
N GLY A 30 -4.96 10.35 -8.42
CA GLY A 30 -5.46 9.07 -8.93
C GLY A 30 -5.63 8.09 -7.78
N ILE A 31 -6.86 7.61 -7.56
CA ILE A 31 -7.12 6.45 -6.71
C ILE A 31 -7.01 5.17 -7.55
N ASN A 32 -6.22 4.20 -7.11
CA ASN A 32 -6.18 2.89 -7.76
C ASN A 32 -7.43 2.10 -7.35
N ALA A 33 -8.44 2.07 -8.22
CA ALA A 33 -9.70 1.38 -7.95
C ALA A 33 -9.52 -0.12 -7.63
N GLY A 34 -8.43 -0.74 -8.11
CA GLY A 34 -8.11 -2.13 -7.79
C GLY A 34 -7.71 -2.34 -6.33
N GLU A 35 -7.15 -1.33 -5.67
CA GLU A 35 -6.72 -1.37 -4.26
C GLU A 35 -7.84 -0.98 -3.28
N VAL A 36 -8.85 -0.27 -3.77
CA VAL A 36 -10.03 0.11 -3.01
C VAL A 36 -10.88 -1.13 -2.73
N GLY A 37 -11.15 -1.41 -1.45
CA GLY A 37 -12.02 -2.52 -1.03
C GLY A 37 -11.33 -3.89 -0.92
N LYS A 38 -10.00 -3.97 -1.11
CA LYS A 38 -9.25 -5.20 -0.80
C LYS A 38 -9.33 -5.50 0.69
N ARG A 39 -9.58 -6.78 1.03
CA ARG A 39 -9.49 -7.30 2.41
C ARG A 39 -8.02 -7.54 2.77
N VAL A 40 -7.35 -6.50 3.26
CA VAL A 40 -5.92 -6.53 3.60
C VAL A 40 -5.64 -5.74 4.86
N CYS A 41 -4.57 -6.11 5.56
CA CYS A 41 -3.97 -5.28 6.61
C CYS A 41 -2.78 -4.51 6.03
N TYR A 42 -2.65 -3.23 6.37
CA TYR A 42 -1.54 -2.39 5.90
C TYR A 42 -0.44 -2.30 6.96
N TYR A 43 0.82 -2.40 6.53
CA TYR A 43 2.01 -2.12 7.33
C TYR A 43 3.18 -1.76 6.42
N GLN A 44 3.94 -0.71 6.74
CA GLN A 44 5.07 -0.20 5.93
C GLN A 44 4.76 -0.08 4.42
N ASP A 45 3.66 0.58 4.09
CA ASP A 45 3.19 0.78 2.70
C ASP A 45 2.99 -0.52 1.89
N LYS A 46 2.82 -1.65 2.58
CA LYS A 46 2.51 -2.96 1.98
C LYS A 46 1.16 -3.47 2.49
N ALA A 47 0.45 -4.13 1.58
CA ALA A 47 -0.80 -4.82 1.87
C ALA A 47 -0.53 -6.30 2.13
N TYR A 48 -1.09 -6.82 3.23
CA TYR A 48 -0.97 -8.20 3.67
C TYR A 48 -2.34 -8.87 3.67
N SER A 49 -2.42 -10.10 3.17
CA SER A 49 -3.66 -10.89 3.14
C SER A 49 -3.95 -11.57 4.48
N ASP A 50 -5.14 -12.14 4.61
CA ASP A 50 -5.51 -13.03 5.71
C ASP A 50 -4.46 -14.13 5.94
N GLY A 51 -4.11 -14.38 7.20
CA GLY A 51 -3.08 -15.31 7.64
C GLY A 51 -1.64 -14.79 7.59
N ALA A 52 -1.39 -13.60 7.05
CA ALA A 52 -0.04 -13.04 7.00
C ALA A 52 0.47 -12.70 8.42
N ILE A 53 1.72 -13.08 8.71
CA ILE A 53 2.38 -12.78 9.99
C ILE A 53 3.49 -11.76 9.73
N VAL A 54 3.51 -10.70 10.54
CA VAL A 54 4.57 -9.68 10.52
C VAL A 54 5.16 -9.52 11.91
N GLN A 55 6.44 -9.20 11.96
CA GLN A 55 7.11 -8.79 13.19
C GLN A 55 7.15 -7.26 13.23
N ILE A 56 6.58 -6.69 14.28
CA ILE A 56 6.62 -5.25 14.58
C ILE A 56 7.42 -5.11 15.87
N ASP A 57 8.70 -4.73 15.72
CA ASP A 57 9.67 -4.69 16.80
C ASP A 57 9.81 -6.05 17.52
N GLU A 58 9.29 -6.15 18.74
CA GLU A 58 9.33 -7.36 19.58
C GLU A 58 8.03 -8.19 19.51
N TYR A 59 7.02 -7.72 18.76
CA TYR A 59 5.69 -8.33 18.70
C TYR A 59 5.44 -9.03 17.36
N TYR A 60 4.86 -10.22 17.42
CA TYR A 60 4.32 -10.91 16.25
C TYR A 60 2.83 -10.61 16.11
N MET A 61 2.44 -10.15 14.92
CA MET A 61 1.07 -9.80 14.59
C MET A 61 0.60 -10.65 13.42
N ILE A 62 -0.67 -11.06 13.44
CA ILE A 62 -1.32 -11.78 12.34
C ILE A 62 -2.46 -10.94 11.75
N CYS A 63 -2.53 -10.86 10.43
CA CYS A 63 -3.65 -10.26 9.73
C CYS A 63 -4.77 -11.29 9.65
N ALA A 64 -5.90 -11.05 10.32
CA ALA A 64 -7.03 -11.97 10.33
C ALA A 64 -8.36 -11.22 10.42
N ALA A 65 -9.48 -11.95 10.35
CA ALA A 65 -10.83 -11.38 10.42
C ALA A 65 -10.98 -10.45 11.62
N ALA A 66 -11.56 -9.27 11.41
CA ALA A 66 -11.74 -8.28 12.48
C ALA A 66 -12.75 -8.72 13.55
N ASN A 67 -13.73 -9.53 13.13
CA ASN A 67 -14.79 -10.09 13.94
C ASN A 67 -14.78 -11.62 13.79
N ASP A 68 -15.18 -12.32 14.84
CA ASP A 68 -15.36 -13.77 14.91
C ASP A 68 -16.62 -14.26 14.18
N TYR A 69 -17.67 -13.44 14.14
CA TYR A 69 -18.93 -13.77 13.46
C TYR A 69 -18.96 -13.36 11.97
N GLU A 70 -18.10 -12.43 11.55
CA GLU A 70 -18.07 -11.90 10.17
C GLU A 70 -16.78 -12.29 9.45
N LEU A 71 -16.69 -13.57 9.06
CA LEU A 71 -15.50 -14.13 8.42
C LEU A 71 -15.17 -13.51 7.05
N ASN A 72 -16.15 -12.87 6.40
CA ASN A 72 -16.00 -12.15 5.12
C ASN A 72 -15.82 -10.62 5.30
N GLY A 73 -15.77 -10.13 6.54
CA GLY A 73 -15.64 -8.71 6.86
C GLY A 73 -14.21 -8.17 6.70
N ALA A 74 -13.96 -6.97 7.22
CA ALA A 74 -12.62 -6.37 7.21
C ALA A 74 -11.59 -7.24 7.95
N LEU A 75 -10.31 -7.09 7.58
CA LEU A 75 -9.20 -7.69 8.32
C LEU A 75 -8.60 -6.67 9.28
N LYS A 76 -8.03 -7.14 10.38
CA LYS A 76 -7.25 -6.33 11.32
C LYS A 76 -6.02 -7.10 11.79
N TRP A 77 -5.05 -6.35 12.31
CA TRP A 77 -3.91 -6.94 13.01
C TRP A 77 -4.35 -7.42 14.39
N HIS A 78 -4.06 -8.68 14.69
CA HIS A 78 -4.19 -9.28 16.01
C HIS A 78 -2.81 -9.62 16.54
N SER A 79 -2.60 -9.50 17.86
CA SER A 79 -1.41 -10.09 18.46
C SER A 79 -1.49 -11.61 18.34
N ILE A 80 -0.35 -12.27 18.11
CA ILE A 80 -0.33 -13.71 17.89
C ILE A 80 -0.86 -14.49 19.11
N ASP A 81 -0.61 -13.99 20.31
CA ASP A 81 -1.05 -14.60 21.57
C ASP A 81 -2.56 -14.52 21.75
N GLN A 82 -3.15 -13.35 21.48
CA GLN A 82 -4.61 -13.17 21.52
C GLN A 82 -5.29 -14.00 20.45
N TYR A 83 -4.74 -14.00 19.23
CA TYR A 83 -5.29 -14.79 18.14
C TYR A 83 -5.31 -16.27 18.51
N GLN A 84 -4.23 -16.83 19.07
CA GLN A 84 -4.21 -18.23 19.49
C GLN A 84 -5.18 -18.54 20.65
N ALA A 85 -5.37 -17.60 21.59
CA ALA A 85 -6.28 -17.78 22.72
C ALA A 85 -7.77 -17.74 22.30
N GLU A 86 -8.09 -16.95 21.27
CA GLU A 86 -9.46 -16.77 20.74
C GLU A 86 -9.82 -17.82 19.69
N GLN A 87 -8.84 -18.45 19.04
CA GLN A 87 -9.08 -19.58 18.16
C GLN A 87 -9.65 -20.75 18.98
N PRO A 88 -10.80 -21.32 18.59
CA PRO A 88 -11.30 -22.53 19.23
C PRO A 88 -10.22 -23.59 19.05
N ALA A 89 -9.66 -24.07 20.17
CA ALA A 89 -8.59 -25.07 20.21
C ALA A 89 -8.80 -26.07 19.07
N ASN A 90 -7.88 -26.06 18.11
CA ASN A 90 -7.86 -27.03 17.03
C ASN A 90 -7.93 -28.40 17.69
N LYS A 91 -9.12 -29.02 17.61
CA LYS A 91 -9.27 -30.44 17.87
C LYS A 91 -8.35 -31.11 16.87
N GLU A 92 -7.18 -31.47 17.36
CA GLU A 92 -6.33 -32.52 16.88
C GLU A 92 -6.99 -33.27 15.72
N GLN A 93 -6.67 -32.84 14.50
CA GLN A 93 -7.03 -33.55 13.29
C GLN A 93 -6.13 -34.80 13.17
N SER A 94 -6.10 -35.59 14.25
CA SER A 94 -5.59 -36.94 14.27
C SER A 94 -6.77 -37.86 13.93
N GLY A 95 -6.76 -38.38 12.71
CA GLY A 95 -7.33 -39.70 12.44
C GLY A 95 -8.85 -39.86 12.38
N LYS A 96 -9.62 -38.93 11.80
CA LYS A 96 -10.96 -39.31 11.28
C LYS A 96 -10.89 -39.65 9.80
N PRO A 97 -11.15 -40.91 9.39
CA PRO A 97 -11.12 -41.30 7.99
C PRO A 97 -12.19 -40.52 7.23
N VAL A 98 -11.75 -39.70 6.28
CA VAL A 98 -12.62 -39.03 5.31
C VAL A 98 -13.31 -40.12 4.50
N LYS A 99 -14.61 -40.37 4.74
CA LYS A 99 -15.39 -41.28 3.92
C LYS A 99 -15.56 -40.66 2.54
N ARG A 100 -14.79 -41.15 1.55
CA ARG A 100 -15.08 -40.89 0.14
C ARG A 100 -16.29 -41.72 -0.26
N TYR A 101 -17.39 -41.07 -0.63
CA TYR A 101 -18.44 -41.71 -1.38
C TYR A 101 -18.04 -41.77 -2.84
N SER A 102 -17.96 -42.98 -3.39
CA SER A 102 -17.82 -43.20 -4.83
C SER A 102 -19.18 -42.93 -5.46
N VAL A 103 -19.24 -41.97 -6.38
CA VAL A 103 -20.42 -41.77 -7.21
C VAL A 103 -20.18 -42.60 -8.46
N ASN A 104 -21.02 -43.62 -8.68
CA ASN A 104 -21.08 -44.38 -9.94
C ASN A 104 -21.72 -43.54 -11.03
#